data_AF-A0A016UEY0-F1
#
_entry.id   AF-A0A016UEY0-F1
#
_cell.length_a   1.000
_cell.length_b   1.000
_cell.length_c   1.000
_cell.angle_alpha   90.00
_cell.angle_beta   90.00
_cell.angle_gamma   90.00
#
_symmetry.space_group_name_H-M   'P 1'
#
loop_
_entity.id
_entity.type
_entity.pdbx_description
1 polymer ?
#
loop_
_entity_poly.entity_id
_entity_poly.type
_entity_poly.pdbx_seq_one_letter_code
_entity_poly.pdbx_strand_id
1 'polypeptide(L)'
;MPATRKTTSTTRSVKAYSQPVRSNAPEPVHQESDKDQVILSLQSILANKAAEALPLLNHLIQLLRLNPREIIESEKGASSIVIAGIAEAEGEPIERLAHTEAETCKVSSALGVEARPTEIYRMGDYTEGRARLIKCVFGKVLSPSATECSYTTYTQLF
;
A
#
# COMPACT_ATOMS: atom_id res chain seq x y z
N MET A 1 -13.37 52.71 -35.61
CA MET A 1 -14.23 51.89 -36.52
C MET A 1 -13.65 52.03 -37.93
N PRO A 2 -13.51 51.00 -38.78
CA PRO A 2 -14.39 49.82 -39.04
C PRO A 2 -13.68 48.45 -38.84
N ALA A 3 -14.37 47.37 -38.43
CA ALA A 3 -15.09 46.32 -39.18
C ALA A 3 -14.21 45.27 -39.89
N THR A 4 -14.00 44.10 -39.24
CA THR A 4 -14.53 42.75 -39.56
C THR A 4 -13.56 41.83 -40.29
N ARG A 5 -13.18 40.71 -39.65
CA ARG A 5 -12.75 39.49 -40.33
C ARG A 5 -13.34 38.27 -39.60
N LYS A 6 -14.41 37.69 -40.16
CA LYS A 6 -14.87 36.34 -39.86
C LYS A 6 -14.31 35.41 -40.94
N THR A 7 -13.58 34.38 -40.54
CA THR A 7 -13.33 33.19 -41.37
C THR A 7 -13.35 31.98 -40.45
N THR A 8 -14.48 31.28 -40.48
CA THR A 8 -14.68 29.93 -39.98
C THR A 8 -14.12 28.95 -41.02
N SER A 9 -13.07 28.21 -40.68
CA SER A 9 -12.64 27.03 -41.44
C SER A 9 -12.84 25.79 -40.58
N THR A 10 -13.95 25.10 -40.82
CA THR A 10 -14.24 23.76 -40.32
C THR A 10 -13.49 22.76 -41.18
N THR A 11 -12.47 22.11 -40.62
CA THR A 11 -11.81 20.97 -41.27
C THR A 11 -12.17 19.70 -40.52
N ARG A 12 -12.96 18.85 -41.19
CA ARG A 12 -13.27 17.47 -40.78
C ARG A 12 -11.97 16.69 -40.64
N SER A 13 -11.63 16.27 -39.41
CA SER A 13 -10.63 15.23 -39.20
C SER A 13 -11.33 13.87 -39.22
N VAL A 14 -10.94 13.06 -40.21
CA VAL A 14 -11.33 11.67 -40.37
C VAL A 14 -10.83 10.89 -39.16
N LYS A 15 -11.74 10.17 -38.51
CA LYS A 15 -11.50 9.31 -37.36
C LYS A 15 -10.75 8.06 -37.84
N ALA A 16 -9.42 8.11 -37.83
CA ALA A 16 -8.60 6.93 -38.04
C ALA A 16 -8.71 6.03 -36.81
N TYR A 17 -9.11 4.79 -37.07
CA TYR A 17 -9.28 3.71 -36.10
C TYR A 17 -7.89 3.22 -35.66
N SER A 18 -7.42 3.67 -34.51
CA SER A 18 -6.21 3.13 -33.87
C SER A 18 -6.62 2.02 -32.90
N GLN A 19 -6.40 0.77 -33.30
CA GLN A 19 -6.47 -0.37 -32.38
C GLN A 19 -5.39 -0.21 -31.30
N PRO A 20 -5.70 -0.44 -30.02
CA PRO A 20 -4.67 -0.52 -29.01
C PRO A 20 -3.88 -1.82 -29.22
N VAL A 21 -2.61 -1.67 -29.61
CA VAL A 21 -1.61 -2.72 -29.54
C VAL A 21 -1.55 -3.20 -28.10
N ARG A 22 -1.93 -4.46 -27.87
CA ARG A 22 -1.70 -5.15 -26.61
C ARG A 22 -0.18 -5.24 -26.39
N SER A 23 0.33 -4.38 -25.53
CA SER A 23 1.64 -4.58 -24.92
C SER A 23 1.52 -5.80 -24.01
N ASN A 24 1.99 -6.95 -24.47
CA ASN A 24 2.28 -8.07 -23.59
C ASN A 24 3.41 -7.62 -22.65
N ALA A 25 3.03 -7.10 -21.49
CA ALA A 25 3.92 -7.05 -20.34
C ALA A 25 4.29 -8.50 -19.97
N PRO A 26 5.56 -8.81 -19.70
CA PRO A 26 5.90 -10.12 -19.15
C PRO A 26 5.32 -10.21 -17.75
N GLU A 27 4.27 -11.00 -17.60
CA GLU A 27 3.81 -11.45 -16.29
C GLU A 27 4.93 -12.29 -15.62
N PRO A 28 5.15 -12.17 -14.30
CA PRO A 28 6.05 -13.04 -13.57
C PRO A 28 5.39 -14.42 -13.34
N VAL A 29 5.15 -15.17 -14.41
CA VAL A 29 4.52 -16.50 -14.37
C VAL A 29 5.62 -17.56 -14.37
N HIS A 30 6.29 -17.81 -13.24
CA HIS A 30 7.09 -19.05 -13.14
C HIS A 30 7.34 -19.60 -11.71
N GLN A 31 6.91 -18.93 -10.63
CA GLN A 31 7.23 -19.41 -9.27
C GLN A 31 6.19 -20.33 -8.63
N GLU A 32 4.93 -20.33 -9.08
CA GLU A 32 3.87 -21.14 -8.47
C GLU A 32 4.02 -22.63 -8.84
N SER A 33 4.39 -22.91 -10.10
CA SER A 33 4.55 -24.27 -10.65
C SER A 33 5.57 -25.14 -9.92
N ASP A 34 6.65 -24.56 -9.41
CA ASP A 34 7.76 -25.33 -8.81
C ASP A 34 7.39 -25.81 -7.39
N LYS A 35 6.71 -24.96 -6.61
CA LYS A 35 6.27 -25.28 -5.25
C LYS A 35 5.26 -26.42 -5.23
N ASP A 36 4.28 -26.37 -6.14
CA ASP A 36 3.26 -27.41 -6.24
C ASP A 36 3.87 -28.74 -6.68
N GLN A 37 4.85 -28.71 -7.59
CA GLN A 37 5.56 -29.91 -8.03
C GLN A 37 6.37 -30.55 -6.89
N VAL A 38 7.03 -29.75 -6.05
CA VAL A 38 7.73 -30.23 -4.86
C VAL A 38 6.75 -30.82 -3.83
N ILE A 39 5.60 -30.18 -3.61
CA ILE A 39 4.56 -30.68 -2.69
C ILE A 39 4.02 -32.04 -3.18
N LEU A 40 3.72 -32.18 -4.47
CA LEU A 40 3.24 -33.43 -5.06
C LEU A 40 4.30 -34.54 -4.98
N SER A 41 5.58 -34.20 -5.19
CA SER A 41 6.69 -35.13 -5.03
C SER A 41 6.81 -35.62 -3.58
N LEU A 42 6.76 -34.69 -2.61
CA LEU A 42 6.77 -35.01 -1.18
C LEU A 42 5.58 -35.89 -0.78
N GLN A 43 4.37 -35.59 -1.26
CA GLN A 43 3.19 -36.42 -1.01
C GLN A 43 3.35 -37.83 -1.56
N SER A 44 3.89 -37.98 -2.78
CA SER A 44 4.15 -39.29 -3.39
C SER A 44 5.19 -40.10 -2.60
N ILE A 45 6.27 -39.46 -2.15
CA ILE A 45 7.30 -40.11 -1.33
C ILE A 45 6.71 -40.56 0.01
N LEU A 46 6.00 -39.66 0.70
CA LEU A 46 5.42 -39.95 2.01
C LEU A 46 4.30 -41.00 1.93
N ALA A 47 3.47 -41.00 0.89
CA ALA A 47 2.47 -42.05 0.69
C ALA A 47 3.09 -43.46 0.63
N ASN A 48 4.27 -43.57 0.03
CA ASN A 48 4.99 -44.83 -0.12
C ASN A 48 5.89 -45.20 1.07
N LYS A 49 6.43 -44.21 1.80
CA LYS A 49 7.46 -44.41 2.83
C LYS A 49 6.99 -44.18 4.25
N ALA A 50 6.02 -43.29 4.47
CA ALA A 50 5.52 -42.89 5.78
C ALA A 50 4.15 -42.19 5.66
N ALA A 51 3.08 -42.97 5.44
CA ALA A 51 1.74 -42.41 5.22
C ALA A 51 1.21 -41.63 6.44
N GLU A 52 1.66 -41.98 7.65
CA GLU A 52 1.37 -41.27 8.90
C GLU A 52 1.93 -39.84 8.96
N ALA A 53 2.89 -39.49 8.10
CA ALA A 53 3.45 -38.14 8.00
C ALA A 53 2.66 -37.23 7.04
N LEU A 54 1.73 -37.77 6.23
CA LEU A 54 0.90 -36.96 5.32
C LEU A 54 0.03 -35.93 6.06
N PRO A 55 -0.63 -36.25 7.20
CA PRO A 55 -1.32 -35.24 8.01
C PRO A 55 -0.41 -34.12 8.49
N LEU A 56 0.84 -34.43 8.86
CA LEU A 56 1.83 -33.43 9.30
C LEU A 56 2.25 -32.52 8.14
N LEU A 57 2.47 -33.08 6.94
CA LEU A 57 2.76 -32.29 5.74
C LEU A 57 1.60 -31.36 5.39
N ASN A 58 0.36 -31.86 5.42
CA ASN A 58 -0.82 -31.03 5.16
C ASN A 58 -0.98 -29.92 6.19
N HIS A 59 -0.71 -30.20 7.47
CA HIS A 59 -0.72 -29.19 8.53
C HIS A 59 0.39 -28.15 8.31
N LEU A 60 1.60 -28.57 7.95
CA LEU A 60 2.70 -27.66 7.62
C LEU A 60 2.34 -26.75 6.44
N ILE A 61 1.72 -27.27 5.38
CA ILE A 61 1.25 -26.45 4.25
C ILE A 61 0.22 -25.42 4.71
N GLN A 62 -0.67 -25.77 5.64
CA GLN A 62 -1.61 -24.83 6.23
C GLN A 62 -0.91 -23.74 7.06
N LEU A 63 0.11 -24.10 7.84
CA LEU A 63 0.89 -23.14 8.64
C LEU A 63 1.74 -22.19 7.76
N LEU A 64 2.27 -22.69 6.64
CA LEU A 64 3.09 -21.92 5.71
C LEU A 64 2.27 -21.07 4.74
N ARG A 65 0.95 -21.28 4.66
CA ARG A 65 0.06 -20.36 3.94
C ARG A 65 -0.04 -19.07 4.74
N LEU A 66 0.86 -18.14 4.41
CA LEU A 66 0.81 -16.79 4.95
C LEU A 66 -0.56 -16.18 4.63
N ASN A 67 -1.23 -15.68 5.66
CA ASN A 67 -2.47 -14.95 5.49
C ASN A 67 -2.13 -13.58 4.88
N PRO A 68 -2.56 -13.27 3.64
CA PRO A 68 -2.17 -12.03 2.97
C PRO A 68 -2.59 -10.78 3.78
N ARG A 69 -3.66 -10.88 4.58
CA ARG A 69 -4.10 -9.79 5.46
C ARG A 69 -3.10 -9.50 6.57
N GLU A 70 -2.58 -10.54 7.22
CA GLU A 70 -1.61 -10.39 8.32
C GLU A 70 -0.29 -9.82 7.83
N ILE A 71 0.15 -10.18 6.61
CA ILE A 71 1.33 -9.56 5.99
C ILE A 71 1.10 -8.07 5.76
N ILE A 72 -0.04 -7.68 5.16
CA ILE A 72 -0.34 -6.28 4.89
C ILE A 72 -0.47 -5.47 6.18
N GLU A 73 -1.13 -6.03 7.20
CA GLU A 73 -1.34 -5.35 8.48
C GLU A 73 -0.05 -5.20 9.28
N SER A 74 0.80 -6.24 9.32
CA SER A 74 2.12 -6.18 9.97
C SER A 74 3.06 -5.21 9.26
N GLU A 75 3.04 -5.19 7.93
CA GLU A 75 3.79 -4.23 7.12
C GLU A 75 3.31 -2.80 7.34
N LYS A 76 1.99 -2.57 7.25
CA LYS A 76 1.37 -1.27 7.51
C LYS A 76 1.62 -0.80 8.94
N GLY A 77 1.70 -1.72 9.90
CA GLY A 77 2.06 -1.44 11.28
C GLY A 77 3.49 -0.93 11.39
N ALA A 78 4.44 -1.63 10.78
CA ALA A 78 5.86 -1.30 10.82
C ALA A 78 6.20 0.03 10.13
N SER A 79 5.40 0.46 9.14
CA SER A 79 5.58 1.73 8.42
C SER A 79 4.61 2.83 8.85
N SER A 80 4.00 2.72 10.04
CA SER A 80 3.07 3.73 10.56
C SER A 80 3.60 4.46 11.77
N ILE A 81 3.25 5.74 11.88
CA ILE A 81 3.44 6.57 13.07
C ILE A 81 2.08 6.97 13.65
N VAL A 82 2.05 7.18 14.96
CA VAL A 82 0.88 7.68 15.67
C VAL A 82 1.22 9.05 16.25
N ILE A 83 0.41 10.05 15.90
CA ILE A 83 0.60 11.43 16.34
C ILE A 83 -0.52 11.79 17.32
N ALA A 84 -0.14 12.27 18.49
CA ALA A 84 -1.06 12.76 19.52
C ALA A 84 -1.01 14.29 19.63
N GLY A 85 -2.00 14.89 20.28
CA GLY A 85 -1.98 16.31 20.64
C GLY A 85 -2.37 17.30 19.54
N ILE A 86 -2.67 16.85 18.33
CA ILE A 86 -3.18 17.73 17.26
C ILE A 86 -4.67 17.99 17.48
N ALA A 87 -5.07 19.26 17.61
CA ALA A 87 -6.46 19.66 17.79
C ALA A 87 -7.37 19.13 16.67
N GLU A 88 -8.64 18.84 16.99
CA GLU A 88 -9.64 18.51 15.97
C GLU A 88 -10.09 19.81 15.29
N ALA A 89 -10.29 19.76 13.98
CA ALA A 89 -10.94 20.85 13.27
C ALA A 89 -12.46 20.68 13.36
N GLU A 90 -13.16 21.81 13.40
CA GLU A 90 -14.61 21.87 13.23
C GLU A 90 -14.96 21.98 11.74
N GLY A 91 -16.22 21.72 11.40
CA GLY A 91 -16.71 21.82 10.03
C GLY A 91 -16.93 20.48 9.33
N GLU A 92 -17.03 20.54 8.01
CA GLU A 92 -17.40 19.38 7.19
C GLU A 92 -16.30 18.31 7.19
N PRO A 93 -16.62 17.01 6.99
CA PRO A 93 -15.63 15.93 7.01
C PRO A 93 -14.42 16.17 6.11
N ILE A 94 -14.62 16.80 4.95
CA ILE A 94 -13.54 17.11 3.99
C ILE A 94 -12.58 18.16 4.55
N GLU A 95 -13.10 19.20 5.20
CA GLU A 95 -12.29 20.26 5.81
C GLU A 95 -11.47 19.72 6.98
N ARG A 96 -12.08 18.85 7.80
CA ARG A 96 -11.39 18.19 8.91
C ARG A 96 -10.30 17.24 8.45
N LEU A 97 -10.52 16.55 7.34
CA LEU A 97 -9.49 15.71 6.71
C LEU A 97 -8.32 16.58 6.22
N ALA A 98 -8.60 17.64 5.46
CA ALA A 98 -7.59 18.55 4.95
C ALA A 98 -6.75 19.19 6.07
N HIS A 99 -7.39 19.59 7.17
CA HIS A 99 -6.70 20.06 8.37
C HIS A 99 -5.78 18.98 8.97
N THR A 100 -6.30 17.75 9.13
CA THR A 100 -5.52 16.63 9.67
C THR A 100 -4.31 16.30 8.80
N GLU A 101 -4.46 16.31 7.48
CA GLU A 101 -3.37 16.11 6.53
C GLU A 101 -2.33 17.23 6.63
N ALA A 102 -2.77 18.49 6.70
CA ALA A 102 -1.88 19.64 6.82
C ALA A 102 -1.04 19.60 8.10
N GLU A 103 -1.66 19.30 9.25
CA GLU A 103 -0.95 19.18 10.54
C GLU A 103 0.00 17.98 10.55
N THR A 104 -0.41 16.86 9.96
CA THR A 104 0.48 15.69 9.80
C THR A 104 1.70 16.04 8.94
N CYS A 105 1.52 16.77 7.84
CA CYS A 105 2.62 17.24 7.00
C CYS A 105 3.57 18.18 7.75
N LYS A 106 3.07 19.05 8.62
CA LYS A 106 3.92 19.91 9.47
C LYS A 106 4.78 19.09 10.42
N VAL A 107 4.19 18.08 11.08
CA VAL A 107 4.93 17.17 11.97
C VAL A 107 5.99 16.40 11.17
N SER A 108 5.63 15.80 10.03
CA SER A 108 6.60 15.09 9.18
C SER A 108 7.74 16.00 8.72
N SER A 109 7.43 17.25 8.37
CA SER A 109 8.45 18.24 7.98
C SER A 109 9.38 18.60 9.13
N ALA A 110 8.83 18.77 10.34
CA ALA A 110 9.62 19.06 11.54
C ALA A 110 10.53 17.88 11.94
N LEU A 111 10.09 16.64 11.67
CA LEU A 111 10.89 15.43 11.89
C LEU A 111 11.88 15.12 10.75
N GLY A 112 11.89 15.92 9.66
CA GLY A 112 12.75 15.67 8.50
C GLY A 112 12.38 14.41 7.71
N VAL A 113 11.11 14.00 7.75
CA VAL A 113 10.63 12.81 7.03
C VAL A 113 10.37 13.16 5.57
N GLU A 114 11.24 12.69 4.68
CA GLU A 114 11.15 12.89 3.23
C GLU A 114 10.28 11.81 2.55
N ALA A 115 9.13 11.49 3.13
CA ALA A 115 8.22 10.47 2.60
C ALA A 115 6.78 10.99 2.55
N ARG A 116 6.07 10.63 1.47
CA ARG A 116 4.65 10.94 1.33
C ARG A 116 3.80 9.85 2.01
N PRO A 117 2.94 10.19 2.98
CA PRO A 117 2.00 9.24 3.56
C PRO A 117 1.03 8.69 2.50
N THR A 118 0.70 7.40 2.62
CA THR A 118 -0.32 6.73 1.80
C THR A 118 -1.70 6.84 2.44
N GLU A 119 -1.78 6.82 3.77
CA GLU A 119 -3.03 6.97 4.51
C GLU A 119 -2.82 7.86 5.73
N ILE A 120 -3.78 8.75 5.98
CA ILE A 120 -3.84 9.60 7.16
C ILE A 120 -5.27 9.58 7.67
N TYR A 121 -5.47 9.18 8.93
CA TYR A 121 -6.81 9.18 9.53
C TYR A 121 -6.76 9.31 11.05
N ARG A 122 -7.85 9.83 11.62
CA ARG A 122 -8.06 9.90 13.07
C ARG A 122 -8.57 8.55 13.59
N MET A 123 -8.01 8.09 14.70
CA MET A 123 -8.39 6.82 15.34
C MET A 123 -9.45 7.04 16.41
N GLY A 124 -10.48 6.17 16.40
CA GLY A 124 -11.53 6.12 17.41
C GLY A 124 -12.66 7.13 17.20
N ASP A 125 -13.60 7.09 18.14
CA ASP A 125 -14.82 7.89 18.10
C ASP A 125 -14.56 9.34 18.47
N TYR A 126 -15.24 10.25 17.76
CA TYR A 126 -15.15 11.67 18.02
C TYR A 126 -15.76 11.99 19.40
N THR A 127 -14.96 12.59 20.28
CA THR A 127 -15.40 13.05 21.60
C THR A 127 -15.04 14.52 21.74
N GLU A 128 -16.02 15.34 22.11
CA GLU A 128 -15.83 16.77 22.27
C GLU A 128 -14.78 17.05 23.37
N GLY A 129 -13.88 17.99 23.10
CA GLY A 129 -12.80 18.35 24.03
C GLY A 129 -11.62 17.37 24.10
N ARG A 130 -11.64 16.24 23.37
CA ARG A 130 -10.52 15.30 23.31
C ARG A 130 -10.04 15.08 21.88
N ALA A 131 -8.81 15.52 21.61
CA ALA A 131 -8.13 15.25 20.35
C ALA A 131 -7.87 13.75 20.16
N ARG A 132 -8.32 13.17 19.04
CA ARG A 132 -8.01 11.79 18.71
C ARG A 132 -6.59 11.65 18.18
N LEU A 133 -6.05 10.45 18.37
CA LEU A 133 -4.79 10.05 17.75
C LEU A 133 -4.91 10.06 16.24
N ILE A 134 -3.87 10.46 15.54
CA ILE A 134 -3.76 10.35 14.09
C ILE A 134 -2.86 9.16 13.78
N LYS A 135 -3.34 8.23 12.95
CA LYS A 135 -2.48 7.21 12.35
C LYS A 135 -2.08 7.67 10.96
N CYS A 136 -0.77 7.76 10.75
CA CYS A 136 -0.15 8.10 9.48
C CYS A 136 0.65 6.90 8.99
N VAL A 137 0.38 6.45 7.77
CA VAL A 137 0.98 5.26 7.18
C VAL A 137 1.84 5.69 6.01
N PHE A 138 3.10 5.27 6.01
CA PHE A 138 4.00 5.46 4.89
C PHE A 138 4.00 4.21 4.00
N GLY A 139 3.90 4.43 2.69
CA GLY A 139 4.14 3.37 1.73
C GLY A 139 5.60 2.97 1.74
N LYS A 140 5.91 1.74 1.35
CA LYS A 140 7.29 1.37 1.03
C LYS A 140 7.78 2.26 -0.10
N VAL A 141 8.82 3.07 0.18
CA VAL A 141 9.67 3.57 -0.89
C VAL A 141 10.35 2.32 -1.46
N LEU A 142 9.97 1.91 -2.66
CA LEU A 142 10.79 1.00 -3.45
C LEU A 142 12.08 1.77 -3.75
N SER A 143 13.06 1.71 -2.84
CA SER A 143 14.38 2.23 -3.13
C SER A 143 14.91 1.39 -4.30
N PRO A 144 15.43 1.99 -5.38
CA PRO A 144 16.04 1.24 -6.48
C PRO A 144 17.38 0.59 -6.10
N SER A 145 17.73 0.54 -4.81
CA SER A 145 18.90 -0.16 -4.30
C SER A 145 18.54 -0.83 -2.97
N ALA A 146 18.14 -2.10 -3.06
CA ALA A 146 18.16 -3.00 -1.92
C ALA A 146 19.63 -3.15 -1.47
N THR A 147 20.01 -2.32 -0.52
CA THR A 147 21.19 -2.55 0.30
C THR A 147 20.78 -2.13 1.70
N GLU A 148 20.41 -3.14 2.49
CA GLU A 148 20.33 -3.18 3.95
C GLU A 148 20.31 -1.82 4.65
N CYS A 149 19.12 -1.28 4.91
CA CYS A 149 18.95 -0.36 6.04
C CYS A 149 18.40 -1.17 7.21
N SER A 150 19.34 -1.66 8.00
CA SER A 150 19.16 -2.33 9.26
C SER A 150 18.35 -1.48 10.25
N TYR A 151 17.43 -2.17 10.93
CA TYR A 151 16.70 -1.70 12.11
C TYR A 151 17.56 -0.79 12.99
N THR A 152 17.14 0.47 13.18
CA THR A 152 17.75 1.33 14.20
C THR A 152 16.70 2.11 14.99
N THR A 153 16.54 1.67 16.24
CA THR A 153 16.11 2.38 17.46
C THR A 153 14.75 3.08 17.55
N TYR A 154 13.87 2.39 18.27
CA TYR A 154 12.95 2.94 19.28
C TYR A 154 13.59 4.14 20.01
N THR A 155 12.94 5.30 19.95
CA THR A 155 13.07 6.31 20.99
C THR A 155 11.67 6.74 21.39
N GLN A 156 11.24 6.32 22.58
CA GLN A 156 10.12 6.94 23.29
C GLN A 156 10.45 8.42 23.48
N LEU A 157 9.55 9.30 23.07
CA LEU A 157 9.51 10.66 23.58
C LEU A 157 8.14 10.88 24.23
N PHE A 158 8.25 11.34 25.48
CA PHE A 158 7.20 11.62 26.45
C PHE A 158 6.16 12.63 25.95
#